data_AF-A0A368CAE7-F1
#
_entry.id   AF-A0A368CAE7-F1
#
_cell.length_a   1.000
_cell.length_b   1.000
_cell.length_c   1.000
_cell.angle_alpha   90.00
_cell.angle_beta   90.00
_cell.angle_gamma   90.00
#
_symmetry.space_group_name_H-M   'P 1'
#
loop_
_entity.id
_entity.type
_entity.pdbx_description
1 polymer ?
#
loop_
_entity_poly.entity_id
_entity_poly.type
_entity_poly.pdbx_seq_one_letter_code
_entity_poly.pdbx_strand_id
1 'polypeptide(L)'
;MFEAENELFGDEDMSVKTWVFILSTCLLFVSQAGAESSLPYPQSEAVKRQTMNMNEIERELEQQLAIANQPISPQQQALLAQFNQGLKENPQLQAQFEAATPEQQAAFMAQFGIIMPGVGQDQQFAFIQQRLDSVLNDLEQSGAAREHSQVAALYQRVDVARQRIAEIRNKEATKTEQGLAANNTEDFPEFEIHLQSAINYVLALKDAVLASREIVALGKHRPAQGQAWLIENKVNGVVLQRHKLGIDQMARYRQEIEQWSAQYQPLFQRSTKYNKDWSDLVAAMNEVTTALNNESPRSTQVLAAVIEHNLHAMLSTLSPSADDTNAMHMAESILTNRARYPERRPYDAISQIRTNIDLALRGYPTQANQSLAEQQAELAQANQHVAKLISDHARSLIKDQRMPSDDYQGEDKKALKDKALSLVKKHYTGMKIHSVAVCCEWDHTQYSEKIRDLDGREITRHYDYRDNQIAVAVVVDKADAKMVVVGVRENFISNQETIEILAERPMLTDNL
;
A
#
# COMPACT_ATOMS: atom_id res chain seq x y z
N MET A 1 -62.14 -3.87 39.93
CA MET A 1 -61.65 -5.19 39.48
C MET A 1 -60.14 -5.12 39.66
N PHE A 2 -59.71 -5.35 40.91
CA PHE A 2 -58.88 -6.48 41.36
C PHE A 2 -57.41 -6.28 40.94
N GLU A 3 -56.51 -5.91 41.87
CA GLU A 3 -55.57 -6.81 42.61
C GLU A 3 -54.62 -7.51 41.62
N ALA A 4 -53.29 -7.42 41.68
CA ALA A 4 -52.28 -7.70 42.71
C ALA A 4 -50.91 -7.27 42.07
N GLU A 5 -49.75 -7.06 42.70
CA GLU A 5 -49.19 -7.41 44.01
C GLU A 5 -47.92 -6.56 44.23
N ASN A 6 -47.57 -6.36 45.49
CA ASN A 6 -46.51 -5.52 46.04
C ASN A 6 -45.20 -6.34 46.24
N GLU A 7 -44.11 -5.60 46.51
CA GLU A 7 -42.94 -5.99 47.33
C GLU A 7 -41.81 -6.85 46.71
N LEU A 8 -40.61 -6.24 46.66
CA LEU A 8 -39.33 -6.89 46.99
C LEU A 8 -38.25 -5.82 47.29
N PHE A 9 -38.41 -5.18 48.44
CA PHE A 9 -37.32 -4.68 49.28
C PHE A 9 -37.75 -4.96 50.73
N GLY A 10 -37.03 -5.83 51.45
CA GLY A 10 -37.29 -6.06 52.87
C GLY A 10 -36.79 -7.41 53.39
N ASP A 11 -35.78 -7.33 54.26
CA ASP A 11 -35.46 -8.19 55.40
C ASP A 11 -35.18 -9.70 55.23
N GLU A 12 -33.90 -10.00 55.51
CA GLU A 12 -33.46 -10.90 56.58
C GLU A 12 -34.53 -11.77 57.24
N ASP A 13 -34.63 -13.03 56.81
CA ASP A 13 -35.23 -14.08 57.63
C ASP A 13 -34.26 -15.28 57.71
N MET A 14 -33.19 -15.09 58.49
CA MET A 14 -32.47 -16.23 59.04
C MET A 14 -33.42 -16.96 59.99
N SER A 15 -33.83 -18.17 59.61
CA SER A 15 -34.77 -18.98 60.37
C SER A 15 -34.43 -19.03 61.88
N VAL A 16 -35.43 -19.07 62.75
CA VAL A 16 -35.27 -19.23 64.20
C VAL A 16 -34.39 -20.44 64.57
N LYS A 17 -34.32 -21.47 63.72
CA LYS A 17 -33.40 -22.60 63.87
C LYS A 17 -31.94 -22.20 63.67
N THR A 18 -31.65 -21.28 62.76
CA THR A 18 -30.33 -20.67 62.54
C THR A 18 -29.92 -19.81 63.73
N TRP A 19 -30.84 -19.03 64.31
CA TRP A 19 -30.57 -18.26 65.53
C TRP A 19 -30.33 -19.16 66.74
N VAL A 20 -31.11 -20.24 66.92
CA VAL A 20 -30.90 -21.21 68.02
C VAL A 20 -29.61 -22.00 67.83
N PHE A 21 -29.19 -22.27 66.59
CA PHE A 21 -27.90 -22.91 66.29
C PHE A 21 -26.73 -21.96 66.58
N ILE A 22 -26.81 -20.69 66.16
CA ILE A 22 -25.78 -19.67 66.45
C ILE A 22 -25.71 -19.38 67.95
N LEU A 23 -26.85 -19.21 68.65
CA LEU A 23 -26.88 -19.02 70.10
C LEU A 23 -26.40 -20.25 70.88
N SER A 24 -26.74 -21.48 70.46
CA SER A 24 -26.20 -22.69 71.11
C SER A 24 -24.70 -22.85 70.87
N THR A 25 -24.21 -22.47 69.68
CA THR A 25 -22.77 -22.51 69.39
C THR A 25 -22.05 -21.45 70.23
N CYS A 26 -22.56 -20.23 70.32
CA CYS A 26 -22.02 -19.17 71.19
C CYS A 26 -22.14 -19.48 72.69
N LEU A 27 -23.21 -20.14 73.16
CA LEU A 27 -23.37 -20.54 74.57
C LEU A 27 -22.47 -21.72 74.97
N LEU A 28 -22.10 -22.59 74.01
CA LEU A 28 -21.05 -23.59 74.20
C LEU A 28 -19.64 -22.97 74.26
N PHE A 29 -19.42 -21.79 73.66
CA PHE A 29 -18.16 -21.03 73.80
C PHE A 29 -18.04 -20.26 75.12
N VAL A 30 -19.15 -19.84 75.74
CA VAL A 30 -19.10 -19.07 77.01
C VAL A 30 -18.99 -19.96 78.26
N SER A 31 -19.34 -21.25 78.16
CA SER A 31 -19.29 -22.19 79.30
C SER A 31 -17.94 -22.90 79.50
N GLN A 32 -16.93 -22.63 78.66
CA GLN A 32 -15.54 -23.06 78.87
C GLN A 32 -14.56 -21.93 79.21
N ALA A 33 -15.06 -20.72 79.55
CA ALA A 33 -14.25 -19.73 80.25
C ALA A 33 -14.11 -20.09 81.74
N GLY A 34 -13.59 -21.29 82.03
CA GLY A 34 -12.92 -21.53 83.30
C GLY A 34 -11.75 -20.57 83.39
N ALA A 35 -11.50 -19.99 84.57
CA ALA A 35 -10.44 -19.02 84.78
C ALA A 35 -9.07 -19.53 84.27
N GLU A 36 -8.74 -19.23 83.03
CA GLU A 36 -7.43 -19.52 82.46
C GLU A 36 -6.42 -18.64 83.19
N SER A 37 -5.51 -19.29 83.91
CA SER A 37 -4.34 -18.62 84.45
C SER A 37 -3.57 -17.96 83.32
N SER A 38 -3.25 -16.67 83.47
CA SER A 38 -2.38 -15.93 82.56
C SER A 38 -1.12 -16.73 82.23
N LEU A 39 -0.79 -16.86 80.94
CA LEU A 39 0.43 -17.55 80.51
C LEU A 39 1.67 -16.97 81.22
N PRO A 40 2.50 -17.81 81.86
CA PRO A 40 3.73 -17.37 82.50
C PRO A 40 4.74 -16.87 81.47
N TYR A 41 5.68 -16.03 81.91
CA TYR A 41 6.88 -15.75 81.12
C TYR A 41 7.71 -17.04 81.01
N PRO A 42 8.19 -17.47 79.82
CA PRO A 42 8.29 -16.76 78.54
C PRO A 42 7.15 -17.03 77.52
N GLN A 43 6.13 -17.83 77.87
CA GLN A 43 5.06 -18.25 76.96
C GLN A 43 4.20 -17.08 76.47
N SER A 44 3.90 -16.12 77.35
CA SER A 44 3.12 -14.92 76.97
C SER A 44 3.83 -14.04 75.93
N GLU A 45 5.16 -13.94 76.00
CA GLU A 45 5.96 -13.23 75.00
C GLU A 45 6.00 -13.95 73.65
N ALA A 46 6.09 -15.28 73.65
CA ALA A 46 6.00 -16.07 72.42
C ALA A 46 4.64 -15.87 71.73
N VAL A 47 3.53 -15.99 72.48
CA VAL A 47 2.17 -15.75 71.96
C VAL A 47 2.03 -14.33 71.40
N LYS A 48 2.54 -13.31 72.10
CA LYS A 48 2.48 -11.92 71.63
C LYS A 48 3.26 -11.69 70.34
N ARG A 49 4.50 -12.20 70.25
CA ARG A 49 5.30 -12.11 69.02
C ARG A 49 4.63 -12.82 67.86
N GLN A 50 4.16 -14.04 68.08
CA GLN A 50 3.53 -14.82 67.02
C GLN A 50 2.17 -14.25 66.59
N THR A 51 1.46 -13.58 67.50
CA THR A 51 0.25 -12.81 67.13
C THR A 51 0.57 -11.68 66.15
N MET A 52 1.68 -10.96 66.35
CA MET A 52 2.10 -9.91 65.41
C MET A 52 2.54 -10.50 64.06
N ASN A 53 3.31 -11.59 64.07
CA ASN A 53 3.72 -12.28 62.85
C ASN A 53 2.49 -12.78 62.05
N MET A 54 1.50 -13.36 62.73
CA MET A 54 0.27 -13.80 62.09
C MET A 54 -0.55 -12.65 61.50
N ASN A 55 -0.64 -11.49 62.17
CA ASN A 55 -1.32 -10.32 61.61
C ASN A 55 -0.68 -9.86 60.29
N GLU A 56 0.65 -9.92 60.21
CA GLU A 56 1.38 -9.52 58.99
C GLU A 56 1.18 -10.53 57.86
N ILE A 57 1.24 -11.82 58.16
CA ILE A 57 0.94 -12.91 57.20
C ILE A 57 -0.50 -12.77 56.67
N GLU A 58 -1.48 -12.55 57.55
CA GLU A 58 -2.88 -12.39 57.15
C GLU A 58 -3.07 -11.18 56.23
N ARG A 59 -2.43 -10.05 56.53
CA ARG A 59 -2.48 -8.86 55.67
C ARG A 59 -1.89 -9.11 54.29
N GLU A 60 -0.76 -9.83 54.21
CA GLU A 60 -0.16 -10.22 52.93
C GLU A 60 -1.09 -11.15 52.13
N LEU A 61 -1.71 -12.13 52.80
CA LEU A 61 -2.66 -13.05 52.16
C LEU A 61 -3.93 -12.33 51.69
N GLU A 62 -4.43 -11.34 52.42
CA GLU A 62 -5.57 -10.51 51.99
C GLU A 62 -5.25 -9.69 50.74
N GLN A 63 -4.04 -9.11 50.65
CA GLN A 63 -3.60 -8.40 49.45
C GLN A 63 -3.52 -9.34 48.24
N GLN A 64 -2.95 -10.54 48.42
CA GLN A 64 -2.88 -11.55 47.36
C GLN A 64 -4.26 -12.04 46.94
N LEU A 65 -5.18 -12.24 47.89
CA LEU A 65 -6.56 -12.60 47.59
C LEU A 65 -7.28 -11.50 46.79
N ALA A 66 -7.04 -10.23 47.10
CA ALA A 66 -7.61 -9.12 46.34
C ALA A 66 -7.14 -9.14 44.88
N ILE A 67 -5.85 -9.37 44.64
CA ILE A 67 -5.29 -9.55 43.28
C ILE A 67 -5.91 -10.79 42.62
N ALA A 68 -6.00 -11.91 43.33
CA ALA A 68 -6.63 -13.14 42.89
C ALA A 68 -8.16 -13.03 42.71
N ASN A 69 -8.80 -11.93 43.07
CA ASN A 69 -10.20 -11.65 42.73
C ASN A 69 -10.36 -10.68 41.54
N GLN A 70 -9.30 -10.01 41.09
CA GLN A 70 -9.38 -9.11 39.91
C GLN A 70 -9.55 -9.90 38.60
N PRO A 71 -10.23 -9.36 37.57
CA PRO A 71 -10.28 -10.01 36.27
C PRO A 71 -8.86 -10.17 35.67
N ILE A 72 -8.69 -11.11 34.74
CA ILE A 72 -7.43 -11.26 33.99
C ILE A 72 -7.06 -9.92 33.34
N SER A 73 -5.79 -9.52 33.50
CA SER A 73 -5.31 -8.29 32.90
C SER A 73 -5.17 -8.45 31.37
N PRO A 74 -5.30 -7.37 30.59
CA PRO A 74 -5.10 -7.43 29.14
C PRO A 74 -3.73 -7.99 28.73
N GLN A 75 -2.69 -7.70 29.52
CA GLN A 75 -1.32 -8.20 29.28
C GLN A 75 -1.25 -9.72 29.48
N GLN A 76 -1.85 -10.25 30.56
CA GLN A 76 -1.91 -11.68 30.79
C GLN A 76 -2.76 -12.38 29.72
N GLN A 77 -3.85 -11.76 29.28
CA GLN A 77 -4.70 -12.29 28.21
C GLN A 77 -3.98 -12.35 26.86
N ALA A 78 -3.11 -11.39 26.57
CA ALA A 78 -2.24 -11.41 25.39
C ALA A 78 -1.24 -12.56 25.43
N LEU A 79 -0.60 -12.79 26.58
CA LEU A 79 0.32 -13.90 26.79
C LEU A 79 -0.36 -15.27 26.64
N LEU A 80 -1.56 -15.43 27.21
CA LEU A 80 -2.35 -16.66 27.09
C LEU A 80 -2.79 -16.95 25.65
N ALA A 81 -3.13 -15.94 24.87
CA ALA A 81 -3.43 -16.13 23.46
C ALA A 81 -2.20 -16.50 22.64
N GLN A 82 -1.04 -15.87 22.89
CA GLN A 82 0.23 -16.25 22.26
C GLN A 82 0.60 -17.70 22.58
N PHE A 83 0.33 -18.13 23.81
CA PHE A 83 0.52 -19.52 24.21
C PHE A 83 -0.38 -20.48 23.43
N ASN A 84 -1.68 -20.21 23.35
CA ASN A 84 -2.61 -21.00 22.54
C ASN A 84 -2.17 -21.08 21.07
N GLN A 85 -1.68 -19.98 20.52
CA GLN A 85 -1.12 -19.97 19.18
C GLN A 85 0.12 -20.87 19.07
N GLY A 86 1.05 -20.78 20.01
CA GLY A 86 2.24 -21.64 20.06
C GLY A 86 1.89 -23.13 20.21
N LEU A 87 0.85 -23.46 20.97
CA LEU A 87 0.31 -24.82 21.04
C LEU A 87 -0.19 -25.28 19.67
N LYS A 88 -1.01 -24.48 18.99
CA LYS A 88 -1.57 -24.82 17.66
C LYS A 88 -0.49 -25.00 16.60
N GLU A 89 0.54 -24.16 16.62
CA GLU A 89 1.67 -24.26 15.69
C GLU A 89 2.53 -25.51 15.93
N ASN A 90 2.40 -26.16 17.10
CA ASN A 90 3.12 -27.37 17.46
C ASN A 90 2.20 -28.45 18.06
N PRO A 91 1.55 -29.28 17.22
CA PRO A 91 0.59 -30.30 17.67
C PRO A 91 1.15 -31.31 18.68
N GLN A 92 2.46 -31.59 18.64
CA GLN A 92 3.10 -32.48 19.62
C GLN A 92 3.17 -31.82 21.00
N LEU A 93 3.46 -30.53 21.04
CA LEU A 93 3.54 -29.74 22.25
C LEU A 93 2.13 -29.46 22.82
N GLN A 94 1.13 -29.27 21.96
CA GLN A 94 -0.27 -29.25 22.36
C GLN A 94 -0.70 -30.56 23.03
N ALA A 95 -0.44 -31.71 22.40
CA ALA A 95 -0.78 -33.00 22.99
C ALA A 95 -0.07 -33.27 24.32
N GLN A 96 1.19 -32.83 24.46
CA GLN A 96 1.92 -32.92 25.72
C GLN A 96 1.32 -32.02 26.80
N PHE A 97 0.92 -30.80 26.45
CA PHE A 97 0.28 -29.88 27.36
C PHE A 97 -1.09 -30.40 27.83
N GLU A 98 -1.92 -30.90 26.92
CA GLU A 98 -3.24 -31.47 27.23
C GLU A 98 -3.17 -32.75 28.07
N ALA A 99 -2.10 -33.54 27.92
CA ALA A 99 -1.88 -34.76 28.71
C ALA A 99 -1.23 -34.51 30.09
N ALA A 100 -0.73 -33.29 30.34
CA ALA A 100 -0.04 -32.93 31.57
C ALA A 100 -1.00 -32.68 32.74
N THR A 101 -0.54 -32.89 33.99
CA THR A 101 -1.34 -32.51 35.17
C THR A 101 -1.46 -30.99 35.28
N PRO A 102 -2.45 -30.45 36.02
CA PRO A 102 -2.57 -29.01 36.23
C PRO A 102 -1.28 -28.36 36.76
N GLU A 103 -0.53 -29.03 37.66
CA GLU A 103 0.77 -28.50 38.11
C GLU A 103 1.84 -28.49 37.01
N GLN A 104 1.85 -29.51 36.16
CA GLN A 104 2.79 -29.59 35.03
C GLN A 104 2.45 -28.56 33.95
N GLN A 105 1.17 -28.33 33.67
CA GLN A 105 0.70 -27.26 32.78
C GLN A 105 1.09 -25.89 33.32
N ALA A 106 0.88 -25.65 34.62
CA ALA A 106 1.30 -24.42 35.29
C ALA A 106 2.82 -24.17 35.18
N ALA A 107 3.63 -25.19 35.45
CA ALA A 107 5.07 -25.13 35.32
C ALA A 107 5.53 -24.91 33.86
N PHE A 108 4.81 -25.50 32.90
CA PHE A 108 5.07 -25.33 31.48
C PHE A 108 4.81 -23.89 31.03
N MET A 109 3.66 -23.32 31.40
CA MET A 109 3.31 -21.92 31.08
C MET A 109 4.28 -20.91 31.70
N ALA A 110 4.82 -21.21 32.88
CA ALA A 110 5.83 -20.39 33.52
C ALA A 110 7.11 -20.24 32.69
N GLN A 111 7.53 -21.30 31.98
CA GLN A 111 8.71 -21.27 31.12
C GLN A 111 8.53 -20.32 29.93
N PHE A 112 7.28 -20.07 29.52
CA PHE A 112 6.94 -19.11 28.47
C PHE A 112 6.80 -17.67 28.98
N GLY A 113 7.24 -17.38 30.21
CA GLY A 113 7.14 -16.05 30.81
C GLY A 113 5.71 -15.65 31.16
N ILE A 114 4.76 -16.59 31.07
CA ILE A 114 3.41 -16.44 31.61
C ILE A 114 3.55 -16.67 33.10
N ILE A 115 3.94 -15.61 33.78
CA ILE A 115 3.85 -15.55 35.23
C ILE A 115 2.35 -15.53 35.51
N MET A 116 1.75 -16.72 35.60
CA MET A 116 0.61 -16.90 36.47
C MET A 116 1.02 -16.26 37.79
N PRO A 117 0.20 -15.41 38.40
CA PRO A 117 0.58 -14.82 39.68
C PRO A 117 1.11 -15.92 40.64
N GLY A 118 0.57 -17.14 40.55
CA GLY A 118 1.03 -18.39 41.14
C GLY A 118 2.50 -18.83 40.97
N VAL A 119 3.20 -18.56 39.87
CA VAL A 119 4.56 -19.13 39.66
C VAL A 119 5.67 -18.20 40.20
N GLY A 120 5.42 -16.88 40.18
CA GLY A 120 6.18 -15.94 41.02
C GLY A 120 5.75 -16.01 42.50
N GLN A 121 4.48 -16.33 42.76
CA GLN A 121 3.94 -16.54 44.10
C GLN A 121 4.31 -17.88 44.70
N ASP A 122 4.77 -18.90 43.99
CA ASP A 122 5.11 -20.18 44.64
C ASP A 122 6.32 -20.02 45.57
N GLN A 123 7.26 -19.14 45.21
CA GLN A 123 8.32 -18.72 46.14
C GLN A 123 7.76 -17.89 47.30
N GLN A 124 6.79 -17.01 47.03
CA GLN A 124 6.18 -16.16 48.06
C GLN A 124 5.30 -16.96 49.04
N PHE A 125 4.51 -17.91 48.55
CA PHE A 125 3.74 -18.87 49.35
C PHE A 125 4.63 -19.86 50.06
N ALA A 126 5.75 -20.30 49.45
CA ALA A 126 6.75 -21.10 50.17
C ALA A 126 7.35 -20.31 51.34
N PHE A 127 7.66 -19.02 51.16
CA PHE A 127 8.12 -18.15 52.23
C PHE A 127 7.04 -17.93 53.31
N ILE A 128 5.79 -17.73 52.92
CA ILE A 128 4.66 -17.62 53.87
C ILE A 128 4.48 -18.94 54.62
N GLN A 129 4.57 -20.10 53.96
CA GLN A 129 4.49 -21.41 54.61
C GLN A 129 5.62 -21.62 55.62
N GLN A 130 6.87 -21.23 55.28
CA GLN A 130 7.98 -21.26 56.24
C GLN A 130 7.73 -20.36 57.46
N ARG A 131 7.15 -19.17 57.26
CA ARG A 131 6.76 -18.28 58.38
C ARG A 131 5.66 -18.89 59.25
N LEU A 132 4.67 -19.54 58.64
CA LEU A 132 3.62 -20.27 59.37
C LEU A 132 4.19 -21.44 60.19
N ASP A 133 5.14 -22.19 59.62
CA ASP A 133 5.82 -23.27 60.34
C ASP A 133 6.69 -22.71 61.48
N SER A 134 7.33 -21.55 61.28
CA SER A 134 8.06 -20.86 62.33
C SER A 134 7.16 -20.40 63.48
N VAL A 135 5.92 -19.97 63.19
CA VAL A 135 4.92 -19.62 64.22
C VAL A 135 4.63 -20.84 65.10
N LEU A 136 4.36 -21.99 64.47
CA LEU A 136 4.07 -23.24 65.19
C LEU A 136 5.27 -23.71 66.01
N ASN A 137 6.47 -23.70 65.43
CA ASN A 137 7.70 -24.13 66.10
C ASN A 137 8.04 -23.26 67.32
N ASP A 138 7.89 -21.93 67.25
CA ASP A 138 8.16 -21.05 68.41
C ASP A 138 7.12 -21.28 69.53
N LEU A 139 5.86 -21.54 69.17
CA LEU A 139 4.81 -21.89 70.14
C LEU A 139 5.11 -23.22 70.83
N GLU A 140 5.52 -24.25 70.09
CA GLU A 140 5.92 -25.55 70.65
C GLU A 140 7.15 -25.45 71.55
N GLN A 141 8.19 -24.74 71.12
CA GLN A 141 9.42 -24.54 71.89
C GLN A 141 9.20 -23.71 73.16
N SER A 142 8.20 -22.82 73.17
CA SER A 142 7.85 -22.05 74.38
C SER A 142 7.24 -22.91 75.50
N GLY A 143 6.79 -24.13 75.19
CA GLY A 143 6.13 -25.03 76.13
C GLY A 143 4.71 -24.58 76.52
N ALA A 144 4.10 -23.68 75.76
CA ALA A 144 2.72 -23.24 75.99
C ALA A 144 1.74 -24.38 75.67
N ALA A 145 0.78 -24.63 76.57
CA ALA A 145 -0.20 -25.69 76.37
C ALA A 145 -1.09 -25.39 75.15
N ARG A 146 -1.22 -26.34 74.22
CA ARG A 146 -2.06 -26.18 73.02
C ARG A 146 -3.52 -25.89 73.34
N GLU A 147 -4.00 -26.37 74.49
CA GLU A 147 -5.37 -26.21 74.97
C GLU A 147 -5.67 -24.79 75.47
N HIS A 148 -4.64 -24.00 75.80
CA HIS A 148 -4.82 -22.62 76.25
C HIS A 148 -5.41 -21.78 75.11
N SER A 149 -6.49 -21.05 75.37
CA SER A 149 -7.31 -20.34 74.36
C SER A 149 -6.48 -19.52 73.36
N GLN A 150 -5.53 -18.72 73.86
CA GLN A 150 -4.65 -17.88 73.02
C GLN A 150 -3.71 -18.69 72.12
N VAL A 151 -3.23 -19.84 72.59
CA VAL A 151 -2.37 -20.74 71.80
C VAL A 151 -3.23 -21.46 70.76
N ALA A 152 -4.36 -22.03 71.18
CA ALA A 152 -5.33 -22.68 70.29
C ALA A 152 -5.78 -21.74 69.15
N ALA A 153 -6.03 -20.46 69.46
CA ALA A 153 -6.38 -19.45 68.46
C ALA A 153 -5.27 -19.22 67.42
N LEU A 154 -4.00 -19.21 67.81
CA LEU A 154 -2.88 -19.08 66.86
C LEU A 154 -2.75 -20.31 65.96
N TYR A 155 -2.93 -21.52 66.49
CA TYR A 155 -2.96 -22.74 65.67
C TYR A 155 -4.10 -22.69 64.64
N GLN A 156 -5.30 -22.29 65.07
CA GLN A 156 -6.44 -22.13 64.17
C GLN A 156 -6.18 -21.08 63.08
N ARG A 157 -5.56 -19.94 63.43
CA ARG A 157 -5.19 -18.90 62.45
C ARG A 157 -4.17 -19.40 61.44
N VAL A 158 -3.20 -20.21 61.86
CA VAL A 158 -2.25 -20.86 60.93
C VAL A 158 -2.98 -21.78 59.96
N ASP A 159 -3.93 -22.59 60.43
CA ASP A 159 -4.73 -23.46 59.56
C ASP A 159 -5.59 -22.66 58.57
N VAL A 160 -6.23 -21.58 59.01
CA VAL A 160 -6.98 -20.66 58.14
C VAL A 160 -6.07 -20.00 57.10
N ALA A 161 -4.86 -19.58 57.49
CA ALA A 161 -3.89 -19.01 56.55
C ALA A 161 -3.45 -20.03 55.49
N ARG A 162 -3.22 -21.29 55.87
CA ARG A 162 -2.92 -22.38 54.92
C ARG A 162 -4.07 -22.65 53.96
N GLN A 163 -5.31 -22.65 54.45
CA GLN A 163 -6.50 -22.75 53.61
C GLN A 163 -6.61 -21.57 52.63
N ARG A 164 -6.29 -20.35 53.09
CA ARG A 164 -6.30 -19.15 52.24
C ARG A 164 -5.28 -19.22 51.12
N ILE A 165 -4.07 -19.75 51.37
CA ILE A 165 -3.07 -20.00 50.31
C ILE A 165 -3.64 -20.95 49.25
N ALA A 166 -4.29 -22.05 49.67
CA ALA A 166 -4.93 -22.97 48.73
C ALA A 166 -6.08 -22.33 47.95
N GLU A 167 -6.90 -21.49 48.61
CA GLU A 167 -7.97 -20.71 47.97
C GLU A 167 -7.42 -19.80 46.86
N ILE A 168 -6.35 -19.04 47.16
CA ILE A 168 -5.72 -18.12 46.21
C ILE A 168 -5.19 -18.90 45.01
N ARG A 169 -4.44 -19.99 45.25
CA ARG A 169 -3.92 -20.86 44.18
C ARG A 169 -5.03 -21.39 43.27
N ASN A 170 -6.14 -21.85 43.86
CA ASN A 170 -7.26 -22.38 43.08
C ASN A 170 -7.94 -21.29 42.24
N LYS A 171 -8.14 -20.08 42.79
CA LYS A 171 -8.70 -18.95 42.05
C LYS A 171 -7.83 -18.57 40.85
N GLU A 172 -6.52 -18.57 41.01
CA GLU A 172 -5.61 -18.22 39.92
C GLU A 172 -5.48 -19.30 38.85
N ALA A 173 -5.49 -20.58 39.24
CA ALA A 173 -5.57 -21.70 38.30
C ALA A 173 -6.87 -21.62 37.48
N THR A 174 -8.02 -21.44 38.14
CA THR A 174 -9.33 -21.32 37.50
C THR A 174 -9.36 -20.15 36.51
N LYS A 175 -8.82 -18.98 36.88
CA LYS A 175 -8.71 -17.84 35.97
C LYS A 175 -7.91 -18.17 34.72
N THR A 176 -6.78 -18.86 34.89
CA THR A 176 -5.91 -19.18 33.76
C THR A 176 -6.56 -20.16 32.81
N GLU A 177 -7.20 -21.21 33.34
CA GLU A 177 -8.01 -22.13 32.53
C GLU A 177 -9.12 -21.40 31.77
N GLN A 178 -9.84 -20.49 32.45
CA GLN A 178 -10.84 -19.64 31.81
C GLN A 178 -10.23 -18.76 30.70
N GLY A 179 -9.05 -18.19 30.93
CA GLY A 179 -8.34 -17.37 29.94
C GLY A 179 -7.85 -18.17 28.72
N LEU A 180 -7.33 -19.37 28.94
CA LEU A 180 -6.93 -20.31 27.88
C LEU A 180 -8.14 -20.73 27.04
N ALA A 181 -9.23 -21.13 27.71
CA ALA A 181 -10.48 -21.54 27.04
C ALA A 181 -11.11 -20.37 26.26
N ALA A 182 -11.13 -19.17 26.85
CA ALA A 182 -11.63 -17.96 26.20
C ALA A 182 -10.89 -17.64 24.89
N ASN A 183 -9.56 -17.79 24.91
CA ASN A 183 -8.70 -17.51 23.76
C ASN A 183 -8.53 -18.72 22.82
N ASN A 184 -9.22 -19.84 23.04
CA ASN A 184 -9.17 -20.95 22.10
C ASN A 184 -9.96 -20.59 20.83
N THR A 185 -9.34 -20.76 19.67
CA THR A 185 -9.93 -20.49 18.35
C THR A 185 -10.22 -21.76 17.55
N GLU A 186 -10.20 -22.96 18.15
CA GLU A 186 -10.51 -24.23 17.47
C GLU A 186 -11.90 -24.26 16.83
N ASP A 187 -12.90 -23.67 17.49
CA ASP A 187 -14.25 -23.51 16.94
C ASP A 187 -14.30 -22.55 15.72
N PHE A 188 -13.22 -21.79 15.50
CA PHE A 188 -13.10 -20.75 14.49
C PHE A 188 -11.78 -20.87 13.71
N PRO A 189 -11.59 -21.95 12.93
CA PRO A 189 -10.30 -22.28 12.33
C PRO A 189 -9.76 -21.22 11.36
N GLU A 190 -10.65 -20.42 10.76
CA GLU A 190 -10.28 -19.35 9.81
C GLU A 190 -10.02 -17.99 10.49
N PHE A 191 -10.26 -17.86 11.79
CA PHE A 191 -10.24 -16.57 12.49
C PHE A 191 -8.90 -15.84 12.34
N GLU A 192 -7.78 -16.53 12.57
CA GLU A 192 -6.44 -15.91 12.48
C GLU A 192 -6.12 -15.43 11.05
N ILE A 193 -6.57 -16.17 10.04
CA ILE A 193 -6.41 -15.80 8.63
C ILE A 193 -7.25 -14.55 8.32
N HIS A 194 -8.50 -14.52 8.78
CA HIS A 194 -9.37 -13.36 8.60
C HIS A 194 -8.89 -12.14 9.37
N LEU A 195 -8.38 -12.30 10.59
CA LEU A 195 -7.78 -11.22 11.37
C LEU A 195 -6.57 -10.61 10.64
N GLN A 196 -5.66 -11.44 10.15
CA GLN A 196 -4.52 -10.97 9.37
C GLN A 196 -4.94 -10.30 8.06
N SER A 197 -5.98 -10.83 7.40
CA SER A 197 -6.53 -10.24 6.17
C SER A 197 -7.16 -8.87 6.43
N ALA A 198 -7.92 -8.73 7.51
CA ALA A 198 -8.52 -7.47 7.94
C ALA A 198 -7.44 -6.43 8.28
N ILE A 199 -6.35 -6.81 8.95
CA ILE A 199 -5.19 -5.93 9.20
C ILE A 199 -4.60 -5.44 7.87
N ASN A 200 -4.40 -6.35 6.92
CA ASN A 200 -3.87 -6.01 5.59
C ASN A 200 -4.81 -5.07 4.82
N TYR A 201 -6.13 -5.21 4.96
CA TYR A 201 -7.10 -4.30 4.36
C TYR A 201 -6.98 -2.87 4.91
N VAL A 202 -6.90 -2.72 6.23
CA VAL A 202 -6.72 -1.40 6.87
C VAL A 202 -5.41 -0.75 6.43
N LEU A 203 -4.31 -1.52 6.37
CA LEU A 203 -3.02 -1.01 5.87
C LEU A 203 -3.09 -0.60 4.40
N ALA A 204 -3.74 -1.37 3.55
CA ALA A 204 -3.93 -1.03 2.14
C ALA A 204 -4.73 0.28 1.97
N LEU A 205 -5.79 0.49 2.76
CA LEU A 205 -6.56 1.73 2.74
C LEU A 205 -5.78 2.92 3.30
N LYS A 206 -4.98 2.74 4.35
CA LYS A 206 -4.04 3.75 4.84
C LYS A 206 -3.07 4.18 3.74
N ASP A 207 -2.47 3.24 3.03
CA ASP A 207 -1.57 3.53 1.91
C ASP A 207 -2.30 4.28 0.79
N ALA A 208 -3.56 3.95 0.52
CA ALA A 208 -4.39 4.67 -0.44
C ALA A 208 -4.72 6.11 0.00
N VAL A 209 -4.90 6.36 1.31
CA VAL A 209 -5.07 7.72 1.85
C VAL A 209 -3.80 8.54 1.65
N LEU A 210 -2.64 7.98 1.97
CA LEU A 210 -1.35 8.65 1.76
C LEU A 210 -1.13 8.96 0.27
N ALA A 211 -1.40 7.99 -0.60
CA ALA A 211 -1.33 8.19 -2.04
C ALA A 211 -2.29 9.29 -2.54
N SER A 212 -3.53 9.31 -2.03
CA SER A 212 -4.51 10.35 -2.36
C SER A 212 -4.00 11.74 -1.94
N ARG A 213 -3.38 11.87 -0.78
CA ARG A 213 -2.79 13.15 -0.31
C ARG A 213 -1.62 13.60 -1.16
N GLU A 214 -0.76 12.67 -1.59
CA GLU A 214 0.33 12.97 -2.53
C GLU A 214 -0.21 13.50 -3.85
N ILE A 215 -1.26 12.86 -4.39
CA ILE A 215 -1.95 13.32 -5.60
C ILE A 215 -2.56 14.71 -5.38
N VAL A 216 -3.25 14.95 -4.25
CA VAL A 216 -3.81 16.27 -3.92
C VAL A 216 -2.72 17.35 -3.86
N ALA A 217 -1.55 17.03 -3.31
CA ALA A 217 -0.43 17.95 -3.24
C ALA A 217 0.09 18.39 -4.62
N LEU A 218 -0.06 17.55 -5.66
CA LEU A 218 0.27 17.94 -7.04
C LEU A 218 -0.46 19.21 -7.45
N GLY A 219 -1.71 19.40 -7.01
CA GLY A 219 -2.53 20.56 -7.39
C GLY A 219 -1.87 21.91 -7.12
N LYS A 220 -0.96 21.99 -6.13
CA LYS A 220 -0.18 23.20 -5.81
C LYS A 220 0.91 23.52 -6.84
N HIS A 221 1.24 22.56 -7.69
CA HIS A 221 2.29 22.63 -8.70
C HIS A 221 1.72 22.66 -10.13
N ARG A 222 0.46 23.10 -10.29
CA ARG A 222 -0.14 23.29 -11.60
C ARG A 222 0.71 24.28 -12.42
N PRO A 223 1.19 23.89 -13.61
CA PRO A 223 1.99 24.78 -14.44
C PRO A 223 1.13 25.81 -15.19
N ALA A 224 1.79 26.79 -15.82
CA ALA A 224 1.11 27.83 -16.59
C ALA A 224 0.41 27.25 -17.84
N GLN A 225 -0.59 27.98 -18.38
CA GLN A 225 -1.23 27.59 -19.64
C GLN A 225 -0.19 27.47 -20.77
N GLY A 226 -0.27 26.38 -21.54
CA GLY A 226 0.71 26.09 -22.60
C GLY A 226 1.99 25.39 -22.13
N GLN A 227 2.06 24.90 -20.89
CA GLN A 227 3.11 23.99 -20.41
C GLN A 227 2.53 22.60 -20.11
N ALA A 228 3.35 21.55 -20.22
CA ALA A 228 2.93 20.20 -19.88
C ALA A 228 3.01 19.97 -18.35
N TRP A 229 1.96 19.39 -17.77
CA TRP A 229 1.96 18.94 -16.38
C TRP A 229 2.47 17.51 -16.27
N LEU A 230 3.79 17.37 -16.13
CA LEU A 230 4.49 16.09 -16.03
C LEU A 230 4.42 15.52 -14.60
N ILE A 231 3.36 14.78 -14.29
CA ILE A 231 3.16 14.21 -12.94
C ILE A 231 4.19 13.14 -12.57
N GLU A 232 4.82 12.49 -13.56
CA GLU A 232 5.83 11.43 -13.34
C GLU A 232 7.03 11.88 -12.48
N ASN A 233 7.32 13.18 -12.45
CA ASN A 233 8.41 13.76 -11.65
C ASN A 233 8.08 13.87 -10.16
N LYS A 234 6.81 13.66 -9.79
CA LYS A 234 6.29 13.90 -8.43
C LYS A 234 5.46 12.74 -7.88
N VAL A 235 4.78 11.99 -8.75
CA VAL A 235 3.95 10.84 -8.39
C VAL A 235 4.26 9.71 -9.36
N ASN A 236 4.64 8.53 -8.83
CA ASN A 236 4.97 7.36 -9.63
C ASN A 236 3.75 6.43 -9.82
N GLY A 237 3.89 5.43 -10.70
CA GLY A 237 2.82 4.47 -11.00
C GLY A 237 2.34 3.66 -9.79
N VAL A 238 3.18 3.42 -8.79
CA VAL A 238 2.81 2.68 -7.57
C VAL A 238 1.84 3.48 -6.72
N VAL A 239 2.06 4.79 -6.58
CA VAL A 239 1.16 5.70 -5.85
C VAL A 239 -0.22 5.72 -6.52
N LEU A 240 -0.27 5.85 -7.85
CA LEU A 240 -1.51 5.85 -8.62
C LEU A 240 -2.26 4.51 -8.48
N GLN A 241 -1.54 3.39 -8.51
CA GLN A 241 -2.13 2.06 -8.33
C GLN A 241 -2.69 1.87 -6.90
N ARG A 242 -1.98 2.33 -5.87
CA ARG A 242 -2.45 2.26 -4.47
C ARG A 242 -3.72 3.09 -4.25
N HIS A 243 -3.72 4.32 -4.77
CA HIS A 243 -4.89 5.19 -4.74
C HIS A 243 -6.10 4.53 -5.41
N LYS A 244 -5.94 4.04 -6.65
CA LYS A 244 -7.00 3.37 -7.40
C LYS A 244 -7.51 2.11 -6.68
N LEU A 245 -6.59 1.21 -6.32
CA LEU A 245 -6.95 -0.07 -5.70
C LEU A 245 -7.67 0.15 -4.36
N GLY A 246 -7.23 1.12 -3.56
CA GLY A 246 -7.88 1.44 -2.30
C GLY A 246 -9.33 1.87 -2.49
N ILE A 247 -9.60 2.78 -3.43
CA ILE A 247 -10.97 3.25 -3.71
C ILE A 247 -11.84 2.11 -4.24
N ASP A 248 -11.33 1.35 -5.22
CA ASP A 248 -12.08 0.27 -5.87
C ASP A 248 -12.42 -0.87 -4.88
N GLN A 249 -11.54 -1.17 -3.91
CA GLN A 249 -11.72 -2.30 -2.98
C GLN A 249 -12.36 -1.91 -1.64
N MET A 250 -12.42 -0.63 -1.29
CA MET A 250 -12.89 -0.15 0.04
C MET A 250 -14.25 -0.74 0.45
N ALA A 251 -15.23 -0.75 -0.47
CA ALA A 251 -16.56 -1.28 -0.19
C ALA A 251 -16.54 -2.78 0.13
N ARG A 252 -15.76 -3.55 -0.64
CA ARG A 252 -15.58 -4.99 -0.43
C ARG A 252 -14.89 -5.28 0.90
N TYR A 253 -13.78 -4.60 1.20
CA TYR A 253 -13.07 -4.77 2.46
C TYR A 253 -13.97 -4.50 3.67
N ARG A 254 -14.78 -3.44 3.59
CA ARG A 254 -15.74 -3.12 4.64
C ARG A 254 -16.79 -4.22 4.82
N GLN A 255 -17.37 -4.70 3.72
CA GLN A 255 -18.37 -5.76 3.76
C GLN A 255 -17.81 -7.06 4.36
N GLU A 256 -16.60 -7.45 3.98
CA GLU A 256 -15.94 -8.66 4.52
C GLU A 256 -15.67 -8.52 6.03
N ILE A 257 -15.16 -7.36 6.49
CA ILE A 257 -14.96 -7.08 7.92
C ILE A 257 -16.29 -7.09 8.69
N GLU A 258 -17.36 -6.51 8.15
CA GLU A 258 -18.69 -6.52 8.77
C GLU A 258 -19.25 -7.95 8.89
N GLN A 259 -19.06 -8.78 7.85
CA GLN A 259 -19.43 -10.19 7.88
C GLN A 259 -18.65 -10.99 8.94
N TRP A 260 -17.33 -10.83 8.99
CA TRP A 260 -16.49 -11.47 9.99
C TRP A 260 -16.80 -10.99 11.41
N SER A 261 -17.16 -9.72 11.57
CA SER A 261 -17.59 -9.17 12.87
C SER A 261 -18.80 -9.93 13.42
N ALA A 262 -19.79 -10.21 12.56
CA ALA A 262 -20.96 -11.00 12.95
C ALA A 262 -20.62 -12.47 13.18
N GLN A 263 -19.77 -13.07 12.34
CA GLN A 263 -19.36 -14.47 12.42
C GLN A 263 -18.62 -14.78 13.73
N TYR A 264 -17.76 -13.88 14.19
CA TYR A 264 -16.88 -14.09 15.34
C TYR A 264 -17.39 -13.48 16.65
N GLN A 265 -18.64 -12.98 16.67
CA GLN A 265 -19.26 -12.43 17.87
C GLN A 265 -19.18 -13.36 19.10
N PRO A 266 -19.38 -14.70 18.99
CA PRO A 266 -19.21 -15.59 20.15
C PRO A 266 -17.78 -15.63 20.68
N LEU A 267 -16.77 -15.55 19.80
CA LEU A 267 -15.35 -15.46 20.20
C LEU A 267 -15.08 -14.14 20.94
N PHE A 268 -15.63 -13.03 20.45
CA PHE A 268 -15.47 -11.72 21.09
C PHE A 268 -16.19 -11.61 22.45
N GLN A 269 -17.31 -12.31 22.62
CA GLN A 269 -17.99 -12.36 23.91
C GLN A 269 -17.19 -13.09 24.99
N ARG A 270 -16.42 -14.13 24.61
CA ARG A 270 -15.62 -14.91 25.56
C ARG A 270 -14.18 -14.40 25.72
N SER A 271 -13.56 -13.87 24.66
CA SER A 271 -12.19 -13.36 24.67
C SER A 271 -12.14 -11.83 24.68
N THR A 272 -11.79 -11.24 25.82
CA THR A 272 -11.55 -9.79 25.92
C THR A 272 -10.40 -9.34 25.02
N LYS A 273 -9.39 -10.19 24.80
CA LYS A 273 -8.27 -9.89 23.88
C LYS A 273 -8.79 -9.72 22.45
N TYR A 274 -9.41 -10.76 21.90
CA TYR A 274 -9.83 -10.72 20.50
C TYR A 274 -10.95 -9.70 20.27
N ASN A 275 -11.82 -9.48 21.26
CA ASN A 275 -12.78 -8.38 21.22
C ASN A 275 -12.09 -7.02 21.11
N LYS A 276 -11.04 -6.78 21.91
CA LYS A 276 -10.27 -5.55 21.87
C LYS A 276 -9.52 -5.39 20.54
N ASP A 277 -8.78 -6.40 20.13
CA ASP A 277 -8.01 -6.38 18.87
C ASP A 277 -8.92 -6.12 17.67
N TRP A 278 -10.08 -6.77 17.63
CA TRP A 278 -11.08 -6.57 16.58
C TRP A 278 -11.75 -5.19 16.64
N SER A 279 -12.08 -4.71 17.84
CA SER A 279 -12.66 -3.37 18.03
C SER A 279 -11.70 -2.26 17.59
N ASP A 280 -10.42 -2.37 17.96
CA ASP A 280 -9.37 -1.45 17.55
C ASP A 280 -9.19 -1.48 16.02
N LEU A 281 -9.27 -2.67 15.40
CA LEU A 281 -9.24 -2.83 13.95
C LEU A 281 -10.41 -2.16 13.25
N VAL A 282 -11.64 -2.35 13.75
CA VAL A 282 -12.86 -1.73 13.19
C VAL A 282 -12.80 -0.21 13.33
N ALA A 283 -12.30 0.30 14.47
CA ALA A 283 -12.07 1.74 14.65
C ALA A 283 -11.08 2.28 13.61
N ALA A 284 -9.93 1.61 13.44
CA ALA A 284 -8.94 1.99 12.43
C ALA A 284 -9.50 1.92 11.01
N MET A 285 -10.31 0.91 10.68
CA MET A 285 -11.01 0.77 9.40
C MET A 285 -11.93 1.97 9.12
N ASN A 286 -12.71 2.39 10.13
CA ASN A 286 -13.60 3.55 10.02
C ASN A 286 -12.82 4.85 9.81
N GLU A 287 -11.71 5.04 10.52
CA GLU A 287 -10.84 6.21 10.37
C GLU A 287 -10.24 6.29 8.96
N VAL A 288 -9.62 5.21 8.47
CA VAL A 288 -8.99 5.20 7.14
C VAL A 288 -10.04 5.33 6.03
N THR A 289 -11.21 4.73 6.18
CA THR A 289 -12.33 4.86 5.23
C THR A 289 -12.84 6.31 5.17
N THR A 290 -13.00 6.95 6.34
CA THR A 290 -13.41 8.35 6.41
C THR A 290 -12.37 9.27 5.78
N ALA A 291 -11.09 9.05 6.08
CA ALA A 291 -10.00 9.79 5.46
C ALA A 291 -9.97 9.60 3.94
N LEU A 292 -10.16 8.37 3.46
CA LEU A 292 -10.16 8.08 2.02
C LEU A 292 -11.35 8.74 1.32
N ASN A 293 -12.55 8.70 1.91
CA ASN A 293 -13.73 9.40 1.38
C ASN A 293 -13.55 10.92 1.30
N ASN A 294 -12.72 11.50 2.17
CA ASN A 294 -12.42 12.93 2.15
C ASN A 294 -11.37 13.31 1.09
N GLU A 295 -10.35 12.47 0.90
CA GLU A 295 -9.22 12.74 0.00
C GLU A 295 -9.44 12.23 -1.43
N SER A 296 -10.20 11.15 -1.62
CA SER A 296 -10.45 10.52 -2.92
C SER A 296 -11.12 11.44 -3.94
N PRO A 297 -12.12 12.29 -3.58
CA PRO A 297 -12.72 13.18 -4.57
C PRO A 297 -11.74 14.27 -5.01
N ARG A 298 -10.94 14.79 -4.07
CA ARG A 298 -9.95 15.85 -4.34
C ARG A 298 -8.81 15.33 -5.21
N SER A 299 -8.31 14.14 -4.91
CA SER A 299 -7.27 13.50 -5.72
C SER A 299 -7.77 13.18 -7.12
N THR A 300 -9.00 12.66 -7.26
CA THR A 300 -9.65 12.44 -8.56
C THR A 300 -9.80 13.75 -9.36
N GLN A 301 -10.19 14.85 -8.70
CA GLN A 301 -10.25 16.18 -9.33
C GLN A 301 -8.88 16.67 -9.80
N VAL A 302 -7.81 16.43 -9.04
CA VAL A 302 -6.45 16.79 -9.47
C VAL A 302 -6.03 15.95 -10.67
N LEU A 303 -6.29 14.63 -10.68
CA LEU A 303 -6.03 13.78 -11.85
C LEU A 303 -6.81 14.27 -13.08
N ALA A 304 -8.05 14.74 -12.90
CA ALA A 304 -8.85 15.35 -13.97
C ALA A 304 -8.24 16.62 -14.50
N ALA A 305 -7.85 17.51 -13.60
CA ALA A 305 -7.18 18.75 -13.98
C ALA A 305 -5.85 18.48 -14.70
N VAL A 306 -5.12 17.43 -14.33
CA VAL A 306 -3.90 17.01 -15.04
C VAL A 306 -4.22 16.57 -16.46
N ILE A 307 -5.24 15.71 -16.65
CA ILE A 307 -5.65 15.24 -17.98
C ILE A 307 -6.11 16.43 -18.83
N GLU A 308 -7.03 17.24 -18.32
CA GLU A 308 -7.58 18.41 -19.03
C GLU A 308 -6.47 19.40 -19.42
N HIS A 309 -5.56 19.70 -18.48
CA HIS A 309 -4.46 20.62 -18.73
C HIS A 309 -3.50 20.08 -19.80
N ASN A 310 -3.18 18.79 -19.74
CA ASN A 310 -2.29 18.15 -20.71
C ASN A 310 -2.96 18.02 -22.09
N LEU A 311 -4.26 17.77 -22.16
CA LEU A 311 -5.03 17.82 -23.42
C LEU A 311 -5.03 19.24 -24.00
N HIS A 312 -5.24 20.27 -23.18
CA HIS A 312 -5.22 21.66 -23.64
C HIS A 312 -3.83 22.09 -24.12
N ALA A 313 -2.77 21.70 -23.41
CA ALA A 313 -1.38 21.91 -23.83
C ALA A 313 -1.08 21.22 -25.18
N MET A 314 -1.59 20.00 -25.37
CA MET A 314 -1.48 19.30 -26.65
C MET A 314 -2.23 20.03 -27.77
N LEU A 315 -3.45 20.53 -27.51
CA LEU A 315 -4.24 21.27 -28.52
C LEU A 315 -3.63 22.64 -28.86
N SER A 316 -3.04 23.35 -27.88
CA SER A 316 -2.42 24.65 -28.12
C SER A 316 -1.12 24.57 -28.90
N THR A 317 -0.37 23.47 -28.81
CA THR A 317 0.80 23.18 -29.66
C THR A 317 0.43 22.79 -31.09
N LEU A 318 -0.85 22.53 -31.32
CA LEU A 318 -1.39 21.98 -32.55
C LEU A 318 -2.15 23.05 -33.38
N SER A 319 -2.50 24.19 -32.80
CA SER A 319 -3.25 25.25 -33.50
C SER A 319 -2.43 25.95 -34.63
N PRO A 320 -3.02 26.24 -35.81
CA PRO A 320 -2.35 26.89 -36.95
C PRO A 320 -1.82 28.32 -36.71
N SER A 321 -2.19 28.96 -35.58
CA SER A 321 -1.73 30.29 -35.20
C SER A 321 -0.63 30.27 -34.14
N ALA A 322 -0.16 29.09 -33.73
CA ALA A 322 0.96 28.97 -32.82
C ALA A 322 2.25 29.06 -33.65
N ASP A 323 2.88 30.24 -33.66
CA ASP A 323 4.27 30.37 -34.08
C ASP A 323 5.11 29.25 -33.43
N ASP A 324 6.13 28.77 -34.15
CA ASP A 324 7.12 27.76 -33.70
C ASP A 324 7.54 27.92 -32.22
N THR A 325 7.49 29.14 -31.71
CA THR A 325 7.70 29.57 -30.32
C THR A 325 6.91 28.76 -29.28
N ASN A 326 5.62 28.43 -29.48
CA ASN A 326 4.85 27.69 -28.45
C ASN A 326 5.22 26.19 -28.40
N ALA A 327 5.44 25.57 -29.55
CA ALA A 327 5.94 24.20 -29.64
C ALA A 327 7.39 24.10 -29.11
N MET A 328 8.23 25.11 -29.40
CA MET A 328 9.58 25.23 -28.85
C MET A 328 9.57 25.48 -27.34
N HIS A 329 8.73 26.36 -26.80
CA HIS A 329 8.61 26.57 -25.35
C HIS A 329 8.10 25.33 -24.60
N MET A 330 7.24 24.52 -25.21
CA MET A 330 6.78 23.26 -24.63
C MET A 330 7.88 22.18 -24.69
N ALA A 331 8.59 22.05 -25.81
CA ALA A 331 9.77 21.21 -25.91
C ALA A 331 10.85 21.63 -24.90
N GLU A 332 11.10 22.94 -24.78
CA GLU A 332 12.04 23.53 -23.83
C GLU A 332 11.59 23.35 -22.39
N SER A 333 10.30 23.44 -22.07
CA SER A 333 9.71 23.15 -20.74
C SER A 333 9.83 21.67 -20.36
N ILE A 334 9.65 20.76 -21.32
CA ILE A 334 9.84 19.31 -21.13
C ILE A 334 11.34 18.97 -20.98
N LEU A 335 12.21 19.64 -21.74
CA LEU A 335 13.67 19.47 -21.71
C LEU A 335 14.32 20.12 -20.46
N THR A 336 13.85 21.28 -20.00
CA THR A 336 14.33 21.91 -18.75
C THR A 336 13.89 21.12 -17.51
N ASN A 337 12.72 20.47 -17.54
CA ASN A 337 12.31 19.53 -16.49
C ASN A 337 13.05 18.16 -16.56
N ARG A 338 13.75 17.86 -17.66
CA ARG A 338 14.61 16.66 -17.83
C ARG A 338 15.99 17.06 -18.35
N ALA A 339 16.85 17.60 -17.49
CA ALA A 339 18.25 17.88 -17.79
C ALA A 339 19.12 16.60 -17.98
N ARG A 340 18.71 15.61 -18.80
CA ARG A 340 19.51 14.39 -19.07
C ARG A 340 19.55 13.83 -20.50
N TYR A 341 18.73 14.24 -21.47
CA TYR A 341 18.80 13.64 -22.82
C TYR A 341 18.53 14.66 -23.96
N PRO A 342 19.57 15.25 -24.56
CA PRO A 342 19.45 16.34 -25.53
C PRO A 342 19.21 15.92 -27.00
N GLU A 343 19.04 14.63 -27.32
CA GLU A 343 19.00 14.16 -28.72
C GLU A 343 17.60 13.88 -29.30
N ARG A 344 16.51 14.17 -28.57
CA ARG A 344 15.15 13.91 -29.09
C ARG A 344 14.36 15.19 -29.32
N ARG A 345 14.13 15.49 -30.61
CA ARG A 345 13.42 16.66 -31.16
C ARG A 345 11.88 16.59 -30.94
N PRO A 346 11.13 17.70 -31.10
CA PRO A 346 9.70 17.95 -30.82
C PRO A 346 8.64 16.85 -31.02
N TYR A 347 8.88 15.80 -31.80
CA TYR A 347 8.01 14.61 -31.90
C TYR A 347 7.90 13.83 -30.57
N ASP A 348 8.81 14.05 -29.62
CA ASP A 348 8.77 13.47 -28.29
C ASP A 348 7.80 14.17 -27.31
N ALA A 349 7.49 15.46 -27.50
CA ALA A 349 6.70 16.24 -26.55
C ALA A 349 5.24 15.76 -26.48
N ILE A 350 4.59 15.58 -27.63
CA ILE A 350 3.21 15.06 -27.72
C ILE A 350 3.13 13.62 -27.20
N SER A 351 4.13 12.78 -27.51
CA SER A 351 4.20 11.40 -27.01
C SER A 351 4.37 11.36 -25.48
N GLN A 352 5.15 12.28 -24.90
CA GLN A 352 5.35 12.39 -23.46
C GLN A 352 4.08 12.93 -22.75
N ILE A 353 3.37 13.88 -23.36
CA ILE A 353 2.07 14.37 -22.87
C ILE A 353 1.04 13.24 -22.87
N ARG A 354 0.97 12.45 -23.96
CA ARG A 354 0.11 11.26 -24.03
C ARG A 354 0.44 10.23 -22.96
N THR A 355 1.73 9.95 -22.75
CA THR A 355 2.18 9.04 -21.68
C THR A 355 1.77 9.53 -20.29
N ASN A 356 1.81 10.84 -20.04
CA ASN A 356 1.37 11.42 -18.76
C ASN A 356 -0.16 11.38 -18.59
N ILE A 357 -0.93 11.56 -19.67
CA ILE A 357 -2.38 11.36 -19.65
C ILE A 357 -2.69 9.90 -19.33
N ASP A 358 -2.04 8.95 -20.00
CA ASP A 358 -2.20 7.51 -19.74
C ASP A 358 -1.83 7.16 -18.30
N LEU A 359 -0.77 7.76 -17.76
CA LEU A 359 -0.35 7.58 -16.37
C LEU A 359 -1.41 8.12 -15.40
N ALA A 360 -1.92 9.33 -15.61
CA ALA A 360 -2.98 9.91 -14.80
C ALA A 360 -4.26 9.05 -14.83
N LEU A 361 -4.65 8.54 -16.01
CA LEU A 361 -5.78 7.63 -16.20
C LEU A 361 -5.64 6.32 -15.40
N ARG A 362 -4.42 5.82 -15.15
CA ARG A 362 -4.22 4.64 -14.29
C ARG A 362 -4.58 4.89 -12.83
N GLY A 363 -4.59 6.15 -12.39
CA GLY A 363 -5.03 6.54 -11.06
C GLY A 363 -6.54 6.68 -10.92
N TYR A 364 -7.31 6.68 -12.02
CA TYR A 364 -8.76 6.84 -11.93
C TYR A 364 -9.45 5.59 -11.36
N PRO A 365 -10.29 5.75 -10.33
CA PRO A 365 -11.10 4.66 -9.84
C PRO A 365 -12.17 4.30 -10.87
N THR A 366 -12.56 3.02 -10.87
CA THR A 366 -13.51 2.47 -11.86
C THR A 366 -14.92 3.05 -11.70
N GLN A 367 -15.17 3.77 -10.59
CA GLN A 367 -16.44 4.38 -10.22
C GLN A 367 -16.48 5.93 -10.39
N ALA A 368 -15.44 6.58 -10.93
CA ALA A 368 -15.48 8.03 -11.15
C ALA A 368 -16.46 8.41 -12.28
N ASN A 369 -17.27 9.45 -12.06
CA ASN A 369 -18.43 9.92 -12.86
C ASN A 369 -18.16 10.39 -14.32
N GLN A 370 -17.07 9.95 -14.95
CA GLN A 370 -16.95 9.92 -16.41
C GLN A 370 -16.48 8.53 -16.76
N SER A 371 -17.23 7.84 -17.62
CA SER A 371 -16.88 6.50 -18.03
C SER A 371 -15.50 6.51 -18.68
N LEU A 372 -14.69 5.47 -18.43
CA LEU A 372 -13.42 5.27 -19.12
C LEU A 372 -13.59 5.37 -20.65
N ALA A 373 -14.77 5.00 -21.16
CA ALA A 373 -15.15 5.13 -22.56
C ALA A 373 -15.25 6.60 -23.02
N GLU A 374 -15.81 7.50 -22.22
CA GLU A 374 -15.86 8.94 -22.54
C GLU A 374 -14.47 9.57 -22.54
N GLN A 375 -13.62 9.22 -21.57
CA GLN A 375 -12.23 9.70 -21.51
C GLN A 375 -11.39 9.16 -22.67
N GLN A 376 -11.58 7.89 -23.04
CA GLN A 376 -10.94 7.28 -24.21
C GLN A 376 -11.46 7.89 -25.52
N ALA A 377 -12.73 8.27 -25.60
CA ALA A 377 -13.30 8.93 -26.77
C ALA A 377 -12.72 10.34 -26.97
N GLU A 378 -12.56 11.11 -25.89
CA GLU A 378 -11.88 12.42 -25.93
C GLU A 378 -10.42 12.29 -26.34
N LEU A 379 -9.69 11.30 -25.79
CA LEU A 379 -8.31 11.00 -26.21
C LEU A 379 -8.23 10.59 -27.68
N ALA A 380 -9.19 9.79 -28.16
CA ALA A 380 -9.26 9.37 -29.56
C ALA A 380 -9.54 10.55 -30.50
N GLN A 381 -10.45 11.45 -30.14
CA GLN A 381 -10.71 12.69 -30.89
C GLN A 381 -9.48 13.59 -30.92
N ALA A 382 -8.80 13.78 -29.79
CA ALA A 382 -7.57 14.57 -29.72
C ALA A 382 -6.48 13.97 -30.61
N ASN A 383 -6.31 12.64 -30.61
CA ASN A 383 -5.36 11.94 -31.47
C ASN A 383 -5.67 12.09 -32.97
N GLN A 384 -6.95 12.03 -33.35
CA GLN A 384 -7.37 12.29 -34.74
C GLN A 384 -7.08 13.73 -35.16
N HIS A 385 -7.27 14.69 -34.24
CA HIS A 385 -6.97 16.10 -34.49
C HIS A 385 -5.46 16.34 -34.68
N VAL A 386 -4.61 15.71 -33.86
CA VAL A 386 -3.14 15.71 -33.99
C VAL A 386 -2.72 15.21 -35.38
N ALA A 387 -3.24 14.05 -35.80
CA ALA A 387 -2.89 13.45 -37.07
C ALA A 387 -3.26 14.36 -38.25
N LYS A 388 -4.42 15.02 -38.17
CA LYS A 388 -4.88 15.99 -39.17
C LYS A 388 -3.96 17.21 -39.24
N LEU A 389 -3.56 17.78 -38.12
CA LEU A 389 -2.71 18.97 -38.09
C LEU A 389 -1.27 18.70 -38.52
N ILE A 390 -0.71 17.53 -38.21
CA ILE A 390 0.57 17.09 -38.77
C ILE A 390 0.47 17.03 -40.30
N SER A 391 -0.63 16.47 -40.83
CA SER A 391 -0.91 16.47 -42.26
C SER A 391 -1.04 17.89 -42.83
N ASP A 392 -1.79 18.78 -42.17
CA ASP A 392 -2.00 20.16 -42.63
C ASP A 392 -0.70 21.00 -42.59
N HIS A 393 0.15 20.81 -41.58
CA HIS A 393 1.47 21.45 -41.48
C HIS A 393 2.48 20.91 -42.51
N ALA A 394 2.50 19.59 -42.73
CA ALA A 394 3.28 19.00 -43.81
C ALA A 394 2.86 19.59 -45.17
N ARG A 395 1.55 19.80 -45.38
CA ARG A 395 1.01 20.48 -46.56
C ARG A 395 1.43 21.94 -46.65
N SER A 396 1.51 22.69 -45.55
CA SER A 396 1.99 24.09 -45.59
C SER A 396 3.47 24.20 -45.96
N LEU A 397 4.32 23.29 -45.46
CA LEU A 397 5.76 23.27 -45.77
C LEU A 397 6.06 22.97 -47.24
N ILE A 398 5.17 22.26 -47.93
CA ILE A 398 5.32 21.92 -49.36
C ILE A 398 4.45 22.80 -50.26
N LYS A 399 3.64 23.70 -49.68
CA LYS A 399 2.71 24.58 -50.42
C LYS A 399 3.42 25.54 -51.37
N ASP A 400 4.65 25.93 -51.07
CA ASP A 400 5.43 26.84 -51.89
C ASP A 400 6.39 26.12 -52.85
N GLN A 401 6.51 24.79 -52.75
CA GLN A 401 7.26 24.00 -53.72
C GLN A 401 6.48 23.95 -55.03
N ARG A 402 7.11 24.41 -56.10
CA ARG A 402 6.54 24.43 -57.45
C ARG A 402 7.41 23.63 -58.40
N MET A 403 6.77 23.10 -59.44
CA MET A 403 7.50 22.57 -60.56
C MET A 403 8.34 23.70 -61.19
N PRO A 404 9.65 23.50 -61.43
CA PRO A 404 10.48 24.51 -62.08
C PRO A 404 10.06 24.75 -63.53
N SER A 405 10.32 25.96 -64.02
CA SER A 405 10.17 26.30 -65.43
C SER A 405 11.23 25.59 -66.28
N ASP A 406 10.86 25.30 -67.52
CA ASP A 406 11.71 24.57 -68.46
C ASP A 406 12.47 25.53 -69.39
N ASP A 407 13.43 26.25 -68.82
CA ASP A 407 14.12 27.37 -69.49
C ASP A 407 15.37 26.96 -70.29
N TYR A 408 15.68 25.66 -70.30
CA TYR A 408 16.81 25.09 -71.03
C TYR A 408 16.69 25.30 -72.56
N GLN A 409 17.76 25.82 -73.17
CA GLN A 409 17.82 26.18 -74.61
C GLN A 409 18.71 25.25 -75.44
N GLY A 410 19.34 24.22 -74.84
CA GLY A 410 20.19 23.28 -75.58
C GLY A 410 19.43 22.42 -76.59
N GLU A 411 20.07 22.09 -77.71
CA GLU A 411 19.47 21.34 -78.82
C GLU A 411 19.07 19.89 -78.44
N ASP A 412 19.68 19.33 -77.41
CA ASP A 412 19.48 17.99 -76.86
C ASP A 412 18.33 17.89 -75.83
N LYS A 413 17.60 18.99 -75.59
CA LYS A 413 16.50 19.08 -74.60
C LYS A 413 15.54 17.90 -74.61
N LYS A 414 15.12 17.46 -75.80
CA LYS A 414 14.19 16.33 -75.96
C LYS A 414 14.81 15.02 -75.48
N ALA A 415 16.07 14.77 -75.82
CA ALA A 415 16.77 13.55 -75.43
C ALA A 415 16.96 13.47 -73.90
N LEU A 416 17.28 14.57 -73.25
CA LEU A 416 17.40 14.65 -71.78
C LEU A 416 16.07 14.31 -71.08
N LYS A 417 14.95 14.87 -71.58
CA LYS A 417 13.62 14.58 -71.04
C LYS A 417 13.22 13.13 -71.24
N ASP A 418 13.46 12.55 -72.42
CA ASP A 418 13.11 11.16 -72.71
C ASP A 418 13.89 10.17 -71.81
N LYS A 419 15.17 10.46 -71.53
CA LYS A 419 16.00 9.71 -70.59
C LYS A 419 15.44 9.76 -69.16
N ALA A 420 15.12 10.95 -68.66
CA ALA A 420 14.54 11.10 -67.33
C ALA A 420 13.16 10.43 -67.21
N LEU A 421 12.30 10.59 -68.22
CA LEU A 421 10.99 9.95 -68.28
C LEU A 421 11.09 8.43 -68.28
N SER A 422 12.05 7.85 -69.00
CA SER A 422 12.30 6.41 -69.01
C SER A 422 12.64 5.88 -67.62
N LEU A 423 13.56 6.55 -66.91
CA LEU A 423 13.96 6.18 -65.56
C LEU A 423 12.78 6.29 -64.57
N VAL A 424 12.05 7.40 -64.61
CA VAL A 424 10.92 7.63 -63.70
C VAL A 424 9.77 6.67 -63.97
N LYS A 425 9.43 6.37 -65.24
CA LYS A 425 8.40 5.37 -65.57
C LYS A 425 8.76 3.98 -65.06
N LYS A 426 10.04 3.63 -65.07
CA LYS A 426 10.53 2.36 -64.51
C LYS A 426 10.40 2.33 -62.99
N HIS A 427 10.76 3.42 -62.30
CA HIS A 427 10.72 3.49 -60.83
C HIS A 427 9.29 3.66 -60.27
N TYR A 428 8.44 4.39 -60.98
CA TYR A 428 7.06 4.75 -60.60
C TYR A 428 6.04 4.11 -61.52
N THR A 429 6.06 2.78 -61.58
CA THR A 429 5.20 2.01 -62.50
C THR A 429 3.72 2.28 -62.20
N GLY A 430 2.96 2.70 -63.21
CA GLY A 430 1.51 2.92 -63.12
C GLY A 430 1.09 4.29 -62.56
N MET A 431 2.03 5.16 -62.17
CA MET A 431 1.71 6.53 -61.75
C MET A 431 1.67 7.50 -62.94
N LYS A 432 0.79 8.51 -62.87
CA LYS A 432 0.65 9.52 -63.93
C LYS A 432 1.79 10.53 -63.83
N ILE A 433 2.61 10.62 -64.87
CA ILE A 433 3.57 11.71 -65.04
C ILE A 433 2.84 12.93 -65.61
N HIS A 434 2.93 14.07 -64.93
CA HIS A 434 2.22 15.30 -65.32
C HIS A 434 3.09 16.21 -66.20
N SER A 435 4.25 16.60 -65.68
CA SER A 435 5.14 17.59 -66.29
C SER A 435 6.60 17.15 -66.16
N VAL A 436 7.44 17.64 -67.07
CA VAL A 436 8.89 17.41 -67.07
C VAL A 436 9.59 18.68 -67.51
N ALA A 437 10.54 19.14 -66.70
CA ALA A 437 11.30 20.37 -66.93
C ALA A 437 12.78 20.13 -66.69
N VAL A 438 13.62 20.67 -67.56
CA VAL A 438 15.06 20.71 -67.32
C VAL A 438 15.33 21.93 -66.44
N CYS A 439 15.69 21.71 -65.18
CA CYS A 439 15.67 22.73 -64.14
C CYS A 439 16.78 23.75 -64.29
N CYS A 440 17.98 23.29 -64.65
CA CYS A 440 19.16 24.13 -64.85
C CYS A 440 20.12 23.41 -65.82
N GLU A 441 20.76 24.18 -66.70
CA GLU A 441 22.02 23.79 -67.33
C GLU A 441 23.13 24.09 -66.30
N TRP A 442 23.78 23.07 -65.74
CA TRP A 442 24.95 23.32 -64.89
C TRP A 442 26.18 23.47 -65.79
N ASP A 443 27.05 24.40 -65.40
CA ASP A 443 28.27 24.74 -66.12
C ASP A 443 29.08 23.50 -66.51
N HIS A 444 29.54 23.47 -67.75
CA HIS A 444 30.55 22.55 -68.22
C HIS A 444 31.75 22.62 -67.25
N THR A 445 31.92 21.58 -66.44
CA THR A 445 32.90 21.61 -65.37
C THR A 445 34.11 20.81 -65.80
N GLN A 446 35.17 21.53 -66.17
CA GLN A 446 36.49 20.94 -66.37
C GLN A 446 37.33 21.14 -65.11
N TYR A 447 37.69 20.05 -64.45
CA TYR A 447 38.66 20.11 -63.37
C TYR A 447 39.59 18.90 -63.39
N SER A 448 40.73 19.06 -62.74
CA SER A 448 41.74 18.00 -62.62
C SER A 448 42.00 17.76 -61.14
N GLU A 449 41.83 16.54 -60.71
CA GLU A 449 42.11 16.15 -59.32
C GLU A 449 43.34 15.25 -59.29
N LYS A 450 44.26 15.55 -58.37
CA LYS A 450 45.35 14.64 -58.07
C LYS A 450 44.82 13.54 -57.17
N ILE A 451 44.74 12.33 -57.71
CA ILE A 451 44.34 11.15 -56.97
C ILE A 451 45.53 10.20 -56.85
N ARG A 452 45.59 9.49 -55.74
CA ARG A 452 46.60 8.45 -55.52
C ARG A 452 46.03 7.12 -55.98
N ASP A 453 46.69 6.49 -56.93
CA ASP A 453 46.32 5.14 -57.37
C ASP A 453 46.62 4.10 -56.28
N LEU A 454 46.07 2.89 -56.41
CA LEU A 454 46.26 1.76 -55.49
C LEU A 454 47.74 1.39 -55.29
N ASP A 455 48.60 1.68 -56.27
CA ASP A 455 50.06 1.50 -56.22
C ASP A 455 50.81 2.68 -55.57
N GLY A 456 50.11 3.70 -55.06
CA GLY A 456 50.70 4.85 -54.38
C GLY A 456 51.28 5.94 -55.30
N ARG A 457 51.20 5.76 -56.63
CA ARG A 457 51.55 6.79 -57.62
C ARG A 457 50.50 7.90 -57.66
N GLU A 458 50.94 9.16 -57.62
CA GLU A 458 50.05 10.30 -57.90
C GLU A 458 49.75 10.35 -59.39
N ILE A 459 48.46 10.23 -59.74
CA ILE A 459 47.97 10.43 -61.09
C ILE A 459 47.03 11.65 -61.07
N THR A 460 47.15 12.49 -62.10
CA THR A 460 46.17 13.57 -62.31
C THR A 460 45.04 12.98 -63.13
N ARG A 461 43.86 12.84 -62.53
CA ARG A 461 42.66 12.46 -63.26
C ARG A 461 41.93 13.72 -63.67
N HIS A 462 41.80 13.87 -64.98
CA HIS A 462 40.99 14.92 -65.56
C HIS A 462 39.53 14.48 -65.50
N TYR A 463 38.65 15.39 -65.12
CA TYR A 463 37.21 15.24 -65.19
C TYR A 463 36.68 16.32 -66.13
N ASP A 464 35.89 15.86 -67.09
CA ASP A 464 35.18 16.70 -68.02
C ASP A 464 33.77 16.13 -68.09
N TYR A 465 32.82 16.78 -67.41
CA TYR A 465 31.43 16.34 -67.43
C TYR A 465 30.44 17.48 -67.63
N ARG A 466 29.31 17.09 -68.19
CA ARG A 466 28.08 17.88 -68.25
C ARG A 466 27.02 17.20 -67.39
N ASP A 467 26.45 17.93 -66.44
CA ASP A 467 25.42 17.40 -65.53
C ASP A 467 24.12 18.18 -65.72
N ASN A 468 23.08 17.50 -66.19
CA ASN A 468 21.76 18.08 -66.38
C ASN A 468 20.80 17.53 -65.31
N GLN A 469 20.12 18.42 -64.61
CA GLN A 469 19.06 18.04 -63.67
C GLN A 469 17.68 18.24 -64.32
N ILE A 470 16.92 17.16 -64.40
CA ILE A 470 15.58 17.12 -64.95
C ILE A 470 14.60 16.81 -63.83
N ALA A 471 13.72 17.75 -63.52
CA ALA A 471 12.58 17.48 -62.66
C ALA A 471 11.48 16.79 -63.47
N VAL A 472 10.91 15.73 -62.90
CA VAL A 472 9.75 15.01 -63.40
C VAL A 472 8.69 15.00 -62.31
N ALA A 473 7.52 15.54 -62.62
CA ALA A 473 6.40 15.52 -61.68
C ALA A 473 5.54 14.26 -61.85
N VAL A 474 5.36 13.55 -60.74
CA VAL A 474 4.54 12.35 -60.64
C VAL A 474 3.32 12.67 -59.77
N VAL A 475 2.11 12.47 -60.31
CA VAL A 475 0.87 12.65 -59.57
C VAL A 475 0.63 11.41 -58.70
N VAL A 476 0.48 11.62 -57.40
CA VAL A 476 0.16 10.56 -56.45
C VAL A 476 -1.35 10.42 -56.34
N ASP A 477 -2.06 11.53 -56.11
CA ASP A 477 -3.52 11.60 -56.11
C ASP A 477 -4.04 13.01 -56.48
N LYS A 478 -5.32 13.29 -56.17
CA LYS A 478 -5.96 14.58 -56.49
C LYS A 478 -5.35 15.78 -55.74
N ALA A 479 -4.73 15.56 -54.59
CA ALA A 479 -4.18 16.61 -53.73
C ALA A 479 -2.64 16.61 -53.73
N ASP A 480 -2.02 15.44 -53.88
CA ASP A 480 -0.58 15.25 -53.69
C ASP A 480 0.15 14.83 -54.97
N ALA A 481 1.32 15.44 -55.16
CA ALA A 481 2.27 15.14 -56.22
C ALA A 481 3.69 14.99 -55.64
N LYS A 482 4.61 14.47 -56.46
CA LYS A 482 6.02 14.35 -56.12
C LYS A 482 6.87 14.85 -57.28
N MET A 483 7.83 15.73 -56.99
CA MET A 483 8.86 16.11 -57.93
C MET A 483 10.06 15.18 -57.76
N VAL A 484 10.36 14.40 -58.79
CA VAL A 484 11.52 13.51 -58.87
C VAL A 484 12.61 14.23 -59.66
N VAL A 485 13.76 14.48 -59.04
CA VAL A 485 14.91 15.12 -59.70
C VAL A 485 15.83 14.03 -60.23
N VAL A 486 16.01 13.99 -61.55
CA VAL A 486 16.85 13.04 -62.26
C VAL A 486 18.10 13.75 -62.75
N GLY A 487 19.28 13.20 -62.45
CA GLY A 487 20.55 13.65 -63.00
C GLY A 487 20.89 12.88 -64.28
N VAL A 488 21.29 13.58 -65.33
CA VAL A 488 21.90 13.02 -66.54
C VAL A 488 23.31 13.58 -66.62
N ARG A 489 24.30 12.75 -66.28
CA ARG A 489 25.71 13.11 -66.24
C ARG A 489 26.46 12.45 -67.39
N GLU A 490 26.97 13.25 -68.30
CA GLU A 490 27.83 12.81 -69.40
C GLU A 490 29.29 13.09 -69.04
N ASN A 491 30.14 12.07 -69.09
CA ASN A 491 31.59 12.20 -68.88
C ASN A 491 32.30 12.06 -70.23
N PHE A 492 32.85 13.18 -70.72
CA PHE A 492 33.48 13.28 -72.04
C PHE A 492 34.83 12.58 -72.14
N ILE A 493 35.49 12.32 -71.00
CA ILE A 493 36.79 11.61 -70.98
C ILE A 493 36.59 10.10 -71.07
N SER A 494 35.62 9.57 -70.32
CA SER A 494 35.30 8.14 -70.37
C SER A 494 34.32 7.76 -71.50
N ASN A 495 33.69 8.75 -72.15
CA ASN A 495 32.58 8.55 -73.08
C ASN A 495 31.45 7.71 -72.47
N GLN A 496 31.13 7.98 -71.19
CA GLN A 496 30.09 7.27 -70.43
C GLN A 496 29.05 8.25 -69.92
N GLU A 497 27.79 7.84 -69.97
CA GLU A 497 26.65 8.60 -69.44
C GLU A 497 26.01 7.84 -68.28
N THR A 498 25.71 8.55 -67.19
CA THR A 498 25.01 8.04 -66.01
C THR A 498 23.68 8.78 -65.84
N ILE A 499 22.60 8.02 -65.61
CA ILE A 499 21.25 8.56 -65.40
C ILE A 499 20.72 8.00 -64.07
N GLU A 500 20.42 8.87 -63.10
CA GLU A 500 20.01 8.45 -61.75
C GLU A 500 19.01 9.40 -61.09
N ILE A 501 18.24 8.91 -60.14
CA ILE A 501 17.37 9.75 -59.29
C ILE A 501 18.24 10.38 -58.21
N LEU A 502 18.35 11.70 -58.22
CA LEU A 502 19.15 12.46 -57.27
C LEU A 502 18.37 12.82 -56.00
N ALA A 503 17.09 13.16 -56.14
CA ALA A 503 16.24 13.57 -55.03
C ALA A 503 14.75 13.38 -55.33
N GLU A 504 13.97 13.30 -54.26
CA GLU A 504 12.51 13.29 -54.32
C GLU A 504 11.96 14.35 -53.38
N ARG A 505 11.03 15.18 -53.88
CA ARG A 505 10.44 16.27 -53.11
C ARG A 505 8.91 16.19 -53.15
N PRO A 506 8.22 16.10 -52.00
CA PRO A 506 6.76 16.12 -51.95
C PRO A 506 6.22 17.51 -52.33
N MET A 507 5.11 17.55 -53.06
CA MET A 507 4.51 18.77 -53.60
C MET A 507 2.97 18.65 -53.64
N LEU A 508 2.25 19.76 -53.71
CA LEU A 508 0.81 19.74 -53.95
C LEU A 508 0.50 19.64 -55.45
N THR A 509 -0.54 18.91 -55.84
CA THR A 509 -0.97 18.76 -57.24
C THR A 509 -1.33 20.11 -57.88
N ASP A 510 -1.78 21.09 -57.09
CA ASP A 510 -2.07 22.46 -57.55
C ASP A 510 -0.81 23.27 -57.93
N ASN A 511 0.39 22.78 -57.61
CA ASN A 511 1.67 23.45 -57.87
C ASN A 511 2.45 22.85 -59.07
N LEU A 512 1.80 21.99 -59.85
CA LEU A 512 2.38 21.23 -60.97
C LEU A 512 2.64 22.00 -62.26
#